data_AF-A0A3D1U082-F1
#
_entry.id   AF-A0A3D1U082-F1
#
_cell.length_a   1.000
_cell.length_b   1.000
_cell.length_c   1.000
_cell.angle_alpha   90.00
_cell.angle_beta   90.00
_cell.angle_gamma   90.00
#
_symmetry.space_group_name_H-M   'P 1'
#
loop_
_entity.id
_entity.type
_entity.pdbx_description
1 polymer ?
#
loop_
_entity_poly.entity_id
_entity_poly.type
_entity_poly.pdbx_seq_one_letter_code
_entity_poly.pdbx_strand_id
1 'polypeptide(L)'
;MATAAIVRLGREGMRRRLPVDLLAALLVEHALVISDISGCPGDPLPAHAALGRAATELAAIGPGRLHTAYVQMLRGGERGYEHESDVQLARRDLVLPLRLHEQVRDLDLPKAFECDRLDEAISWEIAAASGGQFMREWALSTLLVQVASQGKLV
;
A
#
# COMPACT_ATOMS: atom_id res chain seq x y z
N MET A 1 11.84 -17.86 -6.22
CA MET A 1 10.51 -17.53 -5.65
C MET A 1 10.09 -16.08 -5.89
N ALA A 2 10.96 -15.08 -5.66
CA ALA A 2 10.66 -13.65 -5.94
C ALA A 2 10.16 -13.38 -7.38
N THR A 3 10.67 -14.10 -8.36
CA THR A 3 10.29 -13.96 -9.78
C THR A 3 8.80 -14.23 -10.06
N ALA A 4 8.16 -15.14 -9.32
CA ALA A 4 6.75 -15.46 -9.54
C ALA A 4 5.81 -14.37 -9.01
N ALA A 5 6.15 -13.78 -7.85
CA ALA A 5 5.40 -12.67 -7.27
C ALA A 5 5.48 -11.41 -8.15
N ILE A 6 6.68 -11.08 -8.65
CA ILE A 6 6.88 -9.92 -9.54
C ILE A 6 6.14 -10.10 -10.87
N VAL A 7 6.15 -11.32 -11.46
CA VAL A 7 5.38 -11.61 -12.68
C VAL A 7 3.87 -11.47 -12.44
N ARG A 8 3.37 -11.90 -11.27
CA ARG A 8 1.95 -11.73 -10.92
C ARG A 8 1.59 -10.24 -10.75
N LEU A 9 2.46 -9.48 -10.09
CA LEU A 9 2.30 -8.04 -9.90
C LEU A 9 2.29 -7.28 -11.24
N GLY A 10 3.16 -7.65 -12.18
CA GLY A 10 3.16 -7.08 -13.53
C GLY A 10 1.85 -7.33 -14.28
N ARG A 11 1.24 -8.52 -14.14
CA ARG A 11 -0.07 -8.83 -14.73
C ARG A 11 -1.19 -7.99 -14.12
N GLU A 12 -1.16 -7.76 -12.82
CA GLU A 12 -2.13 -6.89 -12.14
C GLU A 12 -1.95 -5.42 -12.52
N GLY A 13 -0.70 -4.97 -12.70
CA GLY A 13 -0.36 -3.63 -13.21
C GLY A 13 -1.03 -3.34 -14.55
N MET A 14 -0.92 -4.27 -15.49
CA MET A 14 -1.61 -4.19 -16.78
C MET A 14 -3.14 -4.12 -16.63
N ARG A 15 -3.72 -5.05 -15.88
CA ARG A 15 -5.18 -5.15 -15.72
C ARG A 15 -5.79 -3.86 -15.17
N ARG A 16 -5.07 -3.23 -14.23
CA ARG A 16 -5.52 -2.04 -13.51
C ARG A 16 -5.02 -0.74 -14.15
N ARG A 17 -4.14 -0.83 -15.16
CA ARG A 17 -3.45 0.31 -15.78
C ARG A 17 -2.71 1.17 -14.76
N LEU A 18 -2.04 0.52 -13.80
CA LEU A 18 -1.24 1.16 -12.77
C LEU A 18 0.22 0.75 -12.89
N PRO A 19 1.19 1.63 -12.57
CA PRO A 19 2.60 1.28 -12.55
C PRO A 19 2.87 0.12 -11.59
N VAL A 20 3.70 -0.85 -12.00
CA VAL A 20 4.05 -2.01 -11.17
C VAL A 20 4.66 -1.61 -9.83
N ASP A 21 5.47 -0.54 -9.81
CA ASP A 21 6.07 0.00 -8.58
C ASP A 21 5.02 0.62 -7.65
N LEU A 22 3.98 1.25 -8.21
CA LEU A 22 2.88 1.76 -7.41
C LEU A 22 2.15 0.59 -6.75
N LEU A 23 1.85 -0.47 -7.50
CA LEU A 23 1.24 -1.67 -6.91
C LEU A 23 2.14 -2.31 -5.86
N ALA A 24 3.45 -2.37 -6.10
CA ALA A 24 4.44 -2.87 -5.15
C ALA A 24 4.43 -2.04 -3.86
N ALA A 25 4.48 -0.72 -3.99
CA ALA A 25 4.47 0.21 -2.86
C ALA A 25 3.17 0.11 -2.05
N LEU A 26 2.02 -0.03 -2.73
CA LEU A 26 0.72 -0.19 -2.07
C LEU A 26 0.65 -1.48 -1.26
N LEU A 27 1.09 -2.59 -1.83
CA LEU A 27 1.07 -3.89 -1.15
C LEU A 27 2.05 -3.92 0.03
N VAL A 28 3.23 -3.31 -0.12
CA VAL A 28 4.21 -3.16 0.96
C VAL A 28 3.69 -2.28 2.08
N GLU A 29 3.12 -1.10 1.77
CA GLU A 29 2.49 -0.23 2.76
C GLU A 29 1.40 -0.97 3.52
N HIS A 30 0.52 -1.66 2.79
CA HIS A 30 -0.54 -2.44 3.39
C HIS A 30 0.01 -3.52 4.32
N ALA A 31 1.05 -4.26 3.91
CA ALA A 31 1.70 -5.26 4.75
C ALA A 31 2.32 -4.65 6.03
N LEU A 32 2.92 -3.45 5.94
CA LEU A 32 3.42 -2.73 7.11
C LEU A 32 2.28 -2.34 8.05
N VAL A 33 1.16 -1.82 7.54
CA VAL A 33 -0.02 -1.49 8.37
C VAL A 33 -0.53 -2.74 9.10
N ILE A 34 -0.67 -3.86 8.40
CA ILE A 34 -1.11 -5.12 9.00
C ILE A 34 -0.12 -5.60 10.07
N SER A 35 1.18 -5.47 9.83
CA SER A 35 2.22 -5.78 10.81
C SER A 35 2.10 -4.88 12.05
N ASP A 36 1.90 -3.58 11.87
CA ASP A 36 1.72 -2.61 12.96
C ASP A 36 0.50 -2.98 13.82
N ILE A 37 -0.64 -3.26 13.19
CA ILE A 37 -1.87 -3.70 13.88
C ILE A 37 -1.64 -4.99 14.66
N SER A 38 -0.95 -5.95 14.06
CA SER A 38 -0.67 -7.25 14.69
C SER A 38 0.31 -7.13 15.86
N GLY A 39 1.16 -6.10 15.86
CA GLY A 39 2.06 -5.77 16.96
C GLY A 39 1.42 -4.99 18.10
N CYS A 40 0.22 -4.42 17.90
CA CYS A 40 -0.48 -3.69 18.95
C CYS A 40 -1.06 -4.64 20.03
N PRO A 41 -1.03 -4.27 21.32
CA PRO A 41 -1.67 -5.04 22.38
C PRO A 41 -3.20 -5.07 22.19
N GLY A 42 -3.76 -6.23 21.85
CA GLY A 42 -5.20 -6.41 21.70
C GLY A 42 -5.59 -7.44 20.63
N ASP A 43 -6.88 -7.52 20.34
CA ASP A 43 -7.39 -8.30 19.21
C ASP A 43 -7.21 -7.48 17.92
N PRO A 44 -6.48 -7.98 16.91
CA PRO A 44 -6.29 -7.29 15.63
C PRO A 44 -7.56 -7.26 14.76
N LEU A 45 -8.54 -8.13 15.00
CA LEU A 45 -9.76 -8.20 14.18
C LEU A 45 -10.61 -6.91 14.25
N PRO A 46 -10.92 -6.35 15.45
CA PRO A 46 -11.60 -5.06 15.55
C PRO A 46 -10.88 -3.91 14.85
N ALA A 47 -9.55 -3.89 14.91
CA ALA A 47 -8.71 -2.86 14.28
C ALA A 47 -8.84 -2.92 12.75
N HIS A 48 -8.69 -4.11 12.18
CA HIS A 48 -8.85 -4.34 10.76
C HIS A 48 -10.27 -4.00 10.27
N ALA A 49 -11.30 -4.41 11.02
CA ALA A 49 -12.69 -4.08 10.71
C ALA A 49 -12.98 -2.57 10.77
N ALA A 50 -12.33 -1.84 11.68
CA ALA A 50 -12.48 -0.38 11.77
C ALA A 50 -11.89 0.33 10.54
N LEU A 51 -10.72 -0.11 10.07
CA LEU A 51 -10.10 0.41 8.85
C LEU A 51 -10.95 0.11 7.62
N GLY A 52 -11.48 -1.12 7.51
CA GLY A 52 -12.39 -1.48 6.43
C GLY A 52 -13.64 -0.60 6.38
N ARG A 53 -14.27 -0.32 7.53
CA ARG A 53 -15.41 0.61 7.60
C ARG A 53 -15.03 2.03 7.21
N ALA A 54 -13.94 2.56 7.78
CA ALA A 54 -13.47 3.91 7.47
C ALA A 54 -13.15 4.09 5.98
N ALA A 55 -12.58 3.07 5.34
CA ALA A 55 -12.30 3.08 3.92
C ALA A 55 -13.57 3.13 3.05
N THR A 56 -14.69 2.55 3.51
CA THR A 56 -15.98 2.64 2.81
C THR A 56 -16.70 3.98 3.00
N GLU A 57 -16.40 4.73 4.07
CA GLU A 57 -17.09 5.97 4.42
C GLU A 57 -16.46 7.21 3.76
N LEU A 58 -15.15 7.21 3.49
CA LEU A 58 -14.43 8.34 2.89
C LEU A 58 -14.68 8.40 1.37
N ALA A 59 -15.30 9.49 0.92
CA ALA A 59 -15.61 9.73 -0.50
C ALA A 59 -14.33 9.78 -1.36
N ALA A 60 -14.30 8.98 -2.43
CA ALA A 60 -13.10 8.72 -3.21
C ALA A 60 -12.59 9.95 -3.98
N ILE A 61 -11.46 10.50 -3.54
CA ILE A 61 -10.52 11.17 -4.44
C ILE A 61 -9.59 10.04 -4.94
N GLY A 62 -9.59 9.78 -6.26
CA GLY A 62 -8.97 8.58 -6.85
C GLY A 62 -7.56 8.23 -6.34
N PRO A 63 -7.16 6.95 -6.44
CA PRO A 63 -6.01 6.41 -5.72
C PRO A 63 -4.70 7.14 -6.04
N GLY A 64 -3.87 7.30 -5.01
CA GLY A 64 -2.43 7.31 -5.19
C GLY A 64 -1.81 8.61 -5.69
N ARG A 65 -2.41 9.80 -5.52
CA ARG A 65 -1.73 11.04 -5.94
C ARG A 65 -0.37 11.24 -5.25
N LEU A 66 -0.26 10.93 -3.96
CA LEU A 66 0.98 11.06 -3.19
C LEU A 66 2.01 9.99 -3.57
N HIS A 67 1.61 8.71 -3.57
CA HIS A 67 2.51 7.62 -3.95
C HIS A 67 2.93 7.67 -5.41
N THR A 68 2.01 7.98 -6.33
CA THR A 68 2.32 8.14 -7.76
C THR A 68 3.28 9.29 -7.97
N ALA A 69 3.03 10.47 -7.39
CA ALA A 69 3.95 11.60 -7.51
C ALA A 69 5.36 11.28 -6.97
N TYR A 70 5.43 10.56 -5.85
CA TYR A 70 6.71 10.16 -5.25
C TYR A 70 7.46 9.12 -6.09
N VAL A 71 6.78 8.09 -6.59
CA VAL A 71 7.36 7.07 -7.49
C VAL A 71 7.79 7.70 -8.82
N GLN A 72 6.97 8.60 -9.39
CA GLN A 72 7.30 9.35 -10.60
C GLN A 72 8.55 10.22 -10.41
N MET A 73 8.67 10.87 -9.25
CA MET A 73 9.86 11.67 -8.91
C MET A 73 11.11 10.78 -8.83
N LEU A 74 11.03 9.61 -8.20
CA LEU A 74 12.15 8.66 -8.12
C LEU A 74 12.57 8.11 -9.49
N ARG A 75 11.63 7.98 -10.42
CA ARG A 75 11.89 7.55 -11.80
C ARG A 75 12.32 8.67 -12.75
N GLY A 76 12.43 9.92 -12.27
CA GLY A 76 12.87 11.07 -13.07
C GLY A 76 11.79 11.67 -13.99
N GLY A 77 10.50 11.39 -13.75
CA GLY A 77 9.39 11.85 -14.58
C GLY A 77 9.14 10.94 -15.79
N GLU A 78 7.89 10.50 -15.97
CA GLU A 78 7.44 9.37 -16.77
C GLU A 78 7.73 9.32 -18.28
N ARG A 79 8.47 10.25 -18.89
CA ARG A 79 8.63 10.26 -20.36
C ARG A 79 9.56 9.16 -20.92
N GLY A 80 10.30 8.46 -20.07
CA GLY A 80 11.32 7.48 -20.50
C GLY A 80 10.81 6.07 -20.78
N TYR A 81 9.56 5.73 -20.42
CA TYR A 81 9.13 4.32 -20.28
C TYR A 81 7.88 3.95 -21.09
N GLU A 82 7.36 4.85 -21.92
CA GLU A 82 6.17 4.64 -22.75
C GLU A 82 6.31 3.49 -23.77
N HIS A 83 7.51 2.92 -23.92
CA HIS A 83 7.84 1.90 -24.92
C HIS A 83 8.35 0.58 -24.33
N GLU A 84 8.39 0.42 -23.00
CA GLU A 84 8.82 -0.85 -22.38
C GLU A 84 7.65 -1.84 -22.27
N SER A 85 7.91 -3.11 -22.59
CA SER A 85 6.93 -4.20 -22.43
C SER A 85 6.76 -4.62 -20.96
N ASP A 86 5.65 -5.26 -20.64
CA ASP A 86 5.33 -5.70 -19.26
C ASP A 86 6.37 -6.67 -18.68
N VAL A 87 7.00 -7.47 -19.54
CA VAL A 87 8.08 -8.39 -19.17
C VAL A 87 9.37 -7.63 -18.86
N GLN A 88 9.62 -6.49 -19.50
CA GLN A 88 10.78 -5.63 -19.23
C GLN A 88 10.58 -4.84 -17.92
N LEU A 89 9.37 -4.32 -17.69
CA LEU A 89 9.00 -3.69 -16.43
C LEU A 89 9.09 -4.67 -15.25
N ALA A 90 8.67 -5.93 -15.45
CA ALA A 90 8.76 -6.99 -14.43
C ALA A 90 10.18 -7.54 -14.21
N ARG A 91 11.14 -7.26 -15.10
CA ARG A 91 12.54 -7.70 -14.98
C ARG A 91 13.46 -6.65 -14.36
N ARG A 92 12.98 -5.43 -14.18
CA ARG A 92 13.70 -4.40 -13.43
C ARG A 92 13.58 -4.64 -11.93
N ASP A 93 14.58 -4.16 -11.21
CA ASP A 93 14.48 -4.02 -9.76
C ASP A 93 13.32 -3.06 -9.45
N LEU A 94 12.38 -3.52 -8.62
CA LEU A 94 11.26 -2.70 -8.16
C LEU A 94 11.79 -1.46 -7.46
N VAL A 95 11.32 -0.28 -7.87
CA VAL A 95 11.68 0.97 -7.20
C VAL A 95 10.65 1.27 -6.13
N LEU A 96 10.92 0.78 -4.93
CA LEU A 96 10.16 1.20 -3.75
C LEU A 96 10.63 2.59 -3.28
N PRO A 97 9.73 3.40 -2.72
CA PRO A 97 10.09 4.55 -1.92
C PRO A 97 11.20 4.27 -0.91
N LEU A 98 12.16 5.19 -0.73
CA LEU A 98 13.26 5.00 0.23
C LEU A 98 12.74 4.70 1.65
N ARG A 99 11.69 5.41 2.07
CA ARG A 99 11.01 5.18 3.36
C ARG A 99 10.51 3.74 3.53
N LEU A 100 10.10 3.10 2.43
CA LEU A 100 9.65 1.71 2.45
C LEU A 100 10.83 0.75 2.45
N HIS A 101 11.89 1.02 1.68
CA HIS A 101 13.10 0.19 1.69
C HIS A 101 13.70 -0.01 3.08
N GLU A 102 13.71 1.04 3.90
CA GLU A 102 14.22 0.96 5.28
C GLU A 102 13.33 0.09 6.18
N GLN A 103 12.02 0.14 5.98
CA GLN A 103 11.01 -0.52 6.82
C GLN A 103 10.69 -1.95 6.37
N VAL A 104 10.99 -2.29 5.12
CA VAL A 104 10.76 -3.60 4.51
C VAL A 104 11.72 -4.67 5.01
N ARG A 105 12.83 -4.31 5.66
CA ARG A 105 13.85 -5.26 6.14
C ARG A 105 13.29 -6.38 7.02
N ASP A 106 12.23 -6.08 7.76
CA ASP A 106 11.62 -7.01 8.71
C ASP A 106 10.35 -7.71 8.14
N LEU A 107 9.95 -7.36 6.92
CA LEU A 107 8.82 -8.00 6.25
C LEU A 107 9.24 -9.28 5.54
N ASP A 108 8.38 -10.29 5.63
CA ASP A 108 8.39 -11.44 4.72
C ASP A 108 7.94 -10.95 3.33
N LEU A 109 8.87 -10.36 2.58
CA LEU A 109 8.66 -9.72 1.28
C LEU A 109 7.80 -10.53 0.31
N PRO A 110 7.99 -11.86 0.17
CA PRO A 110 7.09 -12.70 -0.62
C PRO A 110 5.61 -12.58 -0.22
N LYS A 111 5.29 -12.54 1.08
CA LYS A 111 3.93 -12.34 1.58
C LYS A 111 3.45 -10.90 1.38
N ALA A 112 4.37 -9.94 1.51
CA ALA A 112 4.05 -8.53 1.25
C ALA A 112 3.60 -8.28 -0.21
N PHE A 113 3.90 -9.18 -1.17
CA PHE A 113 3.45 -9.07 -2.56
C PHE A 113 2.26 -9.96 -2.92
N GLU A 114 1.52 -10.47 -1.92
CA GLU A 114 0.29 -11.23 -2.12
C GLU A 114 -0.80 -10.36 -2.78
N CYS A 115 -1.03 -10.58 -4.07
CA CYS A 115 -1.90 -9.72 -4.89
C CYS A 115 -3.41 -9.87 -4.61
N ASP A 116 -3.83 -10.85 -3.82
CA ASP A 116 -5.21 -10.98 -3.33
C ASP A 116 -5.58 -9.87 -2.35
N ARG A 117 -4.60 -9.21 -1.73
CA ARG A 117 -4.78 -8.02 -0.89
C ARG A 117 -4.81 -6.69 -1.66
N LEU A 118 -4.70 -6.74 -2.99
CA LEU A 118 -4.51 -5.54 -3.78
C LEU A 118 -5.71 -4.60 -3.77
N ASP A 119 -6.93 -5.14 -3.82
CA ASP A 119 -8.16 -4.33 -3.76
C ASP A 119 -8.29 -3.61 -2.42
N GLU A 120 -7.96 -4.30 -1.34
CA GLU A 120 -7.94 -3.75 0.02
C GLU A 120 -6.87 -2.65 0.15
N ALA A 121 -5.64 -2.92 -0.31
CA ALA A 121 -4.55 -1.94 -0.30
C ALA A 121 -4.90 -0.67 -1.11
N ILE A 122 -5.54 -0.82 -2.28
CA ILE A 122 -6.01 0.31 -3.08
C ILE A 122 -7.11 1.09 -2.35
N SER A 123 -8.07 0.38 -1.75
CA SER A 123 -9.15 1.02 -0.99
C SER A 123 -8.62 1.83 0.18
N TRP A 124 -7.63 1.31 0.91
CA TRP A 124 -7.00 2.00 2.04
C TRP A 124 -6.19 3.21 1.58
N GLU A 125 -5.49 3.12 0.45
CA GLU A 125 -4.79 4.28 -0.12
C GLU A 125 -5.77 5.39 -0.52
N ILE A 126 -6.89 5.04 -1.16
CA ILE A 126 -7.92 6.03 -1.53
C ILE A 126 -8.44 6.74 -0.27
N ALA A 127 -8.72 5.98 0.78
CA ALA A 127 -9.19 6.52 2.05
C ALA A 127 -8.15 7.48 2.66
N ALA A 128 -6.89 7.05 2.75
CA ALA A 128 -5.80 7.85 3.28
C ALA A 128 -5.56 9.13 2.46
N ALA A 129 -5.52 9.01 1.13
CA ALA A 129 -5.32 10.14 0.22
C ALA A 129 -6.47 11.15 0.26
N SER A 130 -7.71 10.69 0.50
CA SER A 130 -8.88 11.55 0.67
C SER A 130 -8.77 12.41 1.94
N GLY A 131 -8.02 11.95 2.94
CA GLY A 131 -7.63 12.70 4.13
C GLY A 131 -6.31 13.47 4.00
N GLY A 132 -5.63 13.40 2.85
CA GLY A 132 -4.30 14.02 2.65
C GLY A 132 -3.17 13.36 3.44
N GLN A 133 -3.33 12.08 3.80
CA GLN A 133 -2.42 11.32 4.65
C GLN A 133 -1.77 10.17 3.88
N PHE A 134 -0.64 9.66 4.39
CA PHE A 134 -0.14 8.35 3.97
C PHE A 134 -0.96 7.21 4.60
N MET A 135 -0.97 6.04 3.95
CA MET A 135 -1.76 4.88 4.41
C MET A 135 -1.51 4.51 5.87
N ARG A 136 -0.24 4.40 6.30
CA ARG A 136 0.10 4.15 7.71
C ARG A 136 -0.35 5.25 8.68
N GLU A 137 -0.21 6.53 8.31
CA GLU A 137 -0.63 7.66 9.15
C GLU A 137 -2.15 7.68 9.34
N TRP A 138 -2.88 7.47 8.24
CA TRP A 138 -4.33 7.31 8.25
C TRP A 138 -4.73 6.13 9.13
N ALA A 139 -4.11 4.97 8.93
CA ALA A 139 -4.45 3.78 9.70
C ALA A 139 -4.24 3.98 11.20
N LEU A 140 -3.09 4.52 11.62
CA LEU A 140 -2.83 4.85 13.03
C LEU A 140 -3.85 5.85 13.58
N SER A 141 -4.18 6.89 12.82
CA SER A 141 -5.17 7.90 13.22
C SER A 141 -6.56 7.28 13.43
N THR A 142 -7.02 6.45 12.49
CA THR A 142 -8.29 5.72 12.60
C THR A 142 -8.31 4.79 13.80
N LEU A 143 -7.22 4.08 14.06
CA LEU A 143 -7.11 3.18 15.21
C LEU A 143 -7.14 3.94 16.54
N LEU A 144 -6.43 5.07 16.65
CA LEU A 144 -6.46 5.92 17.84
C LEU A 144 -7.86 6.44 18.13
N VAL A 145 -8.58 6.91 17.11
CA VAL A 145 -9.98 7.36 17.25
C VAL A 145 -10.87 6.21 17.74
N GLN A 146 -10.69 5.01 17.20
CA GLN A 146 -11.44 3.82 17.61
C GLN A 146 -11.13 3.40 19.06
N VAL A 147 -9.88 3.47 19.50
CA VAL A 147 -9.50 3.17 20.90
C VAL A 147 -10.08 4.23 21.84
N ALA A 148 -10.03 5.50 21.45
CA ALA A 148 -10.59 6.60 22.22
C ALA A 148 -12.12 6.50 22.36
N SER A 149 -12.84 6.13 21.29
CA SER A 149 -14.29 5.97 21.31
C SER A 149 -14.75 4.77 22.15
N GLN A 150 -13.89 3.78 22.34
CA GLN A 150 -14.12 2.61 23.20
C GLN A 150 -13.78 2.84 24.68
N GLY A 151 -13.30 4.03 25.07
CA GLY A 151 -12.97 4.35 26.46
C GLY A 151 -11.76 3.57 27.02
N LYS A 152 -10.89 3.04 26.16
CA LYS A 152 -9.70 2.24 26.54
C LYS A 152 -8.40 3.06 26.64
N LEU A 153 -8.48 4.38 26.64
CA LEU A 153 -7.35 5.23 27.04
C LEU A 153 -7.39 5.39 28.57
N VAL A 154 -6.69 4.49 29.27
CA VAL A 154 -6.32 4.65 30.68
C VAL A 154 -4.93 5.26 30.75
#